data_AF-A0A0A1T9U3-F1
#
_entry.id   AF-A0A0A1T9U3-F1
#
_cell.length_a   1.000
_cell.length_b   1.000
_cell.length_c   1.000
_cell.angle_alpha   90.00
_cell.angle_beta   90.00
_cell.angle_gamma   90.00
#
_symmetry.space_group_name_H-M   'P 1'
#
loop_
_entity.id
_entity.type
_entity.pdbx_description
1 polymer ?
#
loop_
_entity_poly.entity_id
_entity_poly.type
_entity_poly.pdbx_seq_one_letter_code
_entity_poly.pdbx_strand_id
1 'polypeptide(L)'
;MKFFVVAALAATAFAAGISDLPECSRQCAHDAAAKIPCADDDVPCLCKNINTLQGSAAGCIIAACGQDKTINEVLPAAKKLCEGQ
;
A
#
# COMPACT_ATOMS: atom_id res chain seq x y z
N MET A 1 -4.89 -40.91 3.29
CA MET A 1 -4.41 -39.66 3.89
C MET A 1 -4.98 -38.50 3.07
N LYS A 2 -5.81 -37.66 3.68
CA LYS A 2 -6.38 -36.47 3.03
C LYS A 2 -5.25 -35.46 2.86
N PHE A 3 -4.74 -35.28 1.65
CA PHE A 3 -3.93 -34.12 1.31
C PHE A 3 -4.83 -33.15 0.56
N PHE A 4 -4.98 -31.98 1.18
CA PHE A 4 -5.93 -30.95 0.83
C PHE A 4 -5.73 -30.52 -0.62
N VAL A 5 -6.85 -30.39 -1.31
CA VAL A 5 -6.95 -29.92 -2.69
C VAL A 5 -6.36 -28.52 -2.78
N VAL A 6 -5.45 -28.39 -3.73
CA VAL A 6 -4.88 -27.17 -4.33
C VAL A 6 -5.84 -25.98 -4.23
N ALA A 7 -5.46 -24.95 -3.47
CA ALA A 7 -6.08 -23.63 -3.57
C ALA A 7 -5.64 -23.00 -4.89
N ALA A 8 -6.44 -23.22 -5.93
CA ALA A 8 -6.33 -22.48 -7.18
C ALA A 8 -7.18 -21.21 -7.10
N LEU A 9 -6.62 -20.13 -7.67
CA LEU A 9 -7.25 -18.91 -8.19
C LEU A 9 -7.54 -17.77 -7.19
N ALA A 10 -6.74 -16.71 -7.26
CA ALA A 10 -7.26 -15.35 -7.46
C ALA A 10 -6.15 -14.39 -7.95
N ALA A 11 -6.32 -13.96 -9.20
CA ALA A 11 -5.81 -12.75 -9.86
C ALA A 11 -4.37 -12.28 -9.58
N THR A 12 -3.53 -12.40 -10.61
CA THR A 12 -2.50 -11.41 -10.91
C THR A 12 -3.14 -10.02 -11.05
N ALA A 13 -3.30 -9.32 -9.94
CA ALA A 13 -3.45 -7.87 -9.87
C ALA A 13 -2.19 -7.27 -9.22
N PHE A 14 -1.01 -7.80 -9.57
CA PHE A 14 0.30 -7.34 -9.06
C PHE A 14 0.72 -5.94 -9.57
N ALA A 15 -0.18 -5.20 -10.21
CA ALA A 15 0.04 -3.80 -10.59
C ALA A 15 -0.52 -2.82 -9.55
N ALA A 16 -1.44 -3.28 -8.69
CA ALA A 16 -2.17 -2.42 -7.78
C ALA A 16 -1.46 -2.31 -6.43
N GLY A 17 -0.27 -1.69 -6.40
CA GLY A 17 0.53 -1.49 -5.19
C GLY A 17 0.75 -0.02 -4.89
N ILE A 18 1.95 0.34 -4.43
CA ILE A 18 2.36 1.74 -4.26
C ILE A 18 2.18 2.56 -5.56
N SER A 19 2.26 1.91 -6.73
CA SER A 19 2.06 2.52 -8.05
C SER A 19 0.68 3.16 -8.26
N ASP A 20 -0.36 2.71 -7.55
CA ASP A 20 -1.73 3.25 -7.64
C ASP A 20 -1.93 4.51 -6.79
N LEU A 21 -0.96 4.86 -5.94
CA LEU A 21 -1.01 6.08 -5.16
C LEU A 21 -0.68 7.30 -6.03
N PRO A 22 -1.19 8.50 -5.67
CA PRO A 22 -0.84 9.74 -6.36
C PRO A 22 0.69 9.90 -6.48
N GLU A 23 1.16 10.40 -7.62
CA GLU A 23 2.60 10.42 -7.95
C GLU A 23 3.48 11.06 -6.88
N CYS A 24 2.98 12.12 -6.24
CA CYS A 24 3.65 12.86 -5.17
C CYS A 24 3.89 12.01 -3.90
N SER A 25 3.14 10.92 -3.72
CA SER A 25 3.19 10.05 -2.53
C SER A 25 3.91 8.72 -2.76
N ARG A 26 4.13 8.32 -4.02
CA ARG A 26 4.71 7.01 -4.35
C ARG A 26 6.08 6.80 -3.72
N GLN A 27 6.99 7.76 -3.87
CA GLN A 27 8.34 7.65 -3.29
C GLN A 27 8.27 7.55 -1.76
N CYS A 28 7.43 8.37 -1.12
CA CYS A 28 7.24 8.32 0.33
C CYS A 28 6.70 6.96 0.81
N ALA A 29 5.80 6.35 0.04
CA ALA A 29 5.28 5.03 0.34
C ALA A 29 6.32 3.92 0.12
N HIS A 30 7.15 4.00 -0.92
CA HIS A 30 8.29 3.10 -1.14
C HIS A 30 9.31 3.19 0.02
N ASP A 31 9.69 4.40 0.41
CA ASP A 31 10.64 4.61 1.50
C ASP A 31 10.10 4.11 2.85
N ALA A 32 8.78 4.16 3.04
CA ALA A 32 8.11 3.61 4.21
C ALA A 32 7.98 2.08 4.15
N ALA A 33 7.68 1.52 2.97
CA ALA A 33 7.63 0.07 2.74
C ALA A 33 8.99 -0.61 2.96
N ALA A 34 10.09 0.07 2.62
CA ALA A 34 11.45 -0.40 2.92
C ALA A 34 11.75 -0.60 4.42
N LYS A 35 10.89 -0.10 5.32
CA LYS A 35 11.03 -0.25 6.79
C LYS A 35 10.26 -1.44 7.35
N ILE A 36 9.50 -2.15 6.51
CA ILE A 36 8.69 -3.32 6.90
C ILE A 36 9.07 -4.51 6.02
N PRO A 37 8.88 -5.76 6.49
CA PRO A 37 9.24 -6.94 5.73
C PRO A 37 8.20 -7.28 4.66
N CYS A 38 7.78 -6.30 3.85
CA CYS A 38 6.81 -6.45 2.77
C CYS A 38 7.46 -6.03 1.44
N ALA A 39 7.06 -6.66 0.34
CA ALA A 39 7.38 -6.17 -0.99
C ALA A 39 6.46 -5.01 -1.37
N ASP A 40 6.90 -4.12 -2.27
CA ASP A 40 6.15 -2.94 -2.72
C ASP A 40 4.86 -3.29 -3.49
N ASP A 41 4.78 -4.51 -4.00
CA ASP A 41 3.64 -5.11 -4.70
C ASP A 41 2.86 -6.11 -3.83
N ASP A 42 3.31 -6.37 -2.58
CA ASP A 42 2.59 -7.21 -1.62
C ASP A 42 1.56 -6.39 -0.84
N VAL A 43 0.50 -6.00 -1.54
CA VAL A 43 -0.62 -5.21 -1.01
C VAL A 43 -1.21 -5.80 0.27
N PRO A 44 -1.48 -7.11 0.40
CA PRO A 44 -1.94 -7.67 1.67
C PRO A 44 -0.96 -7.43 2.82
N CYS A 45 0.35 -7.57 2.59
CA CYS A 45 1.37 -7.31 3.61
C CYS A 45 1.45 -5.83 3.96
N LEU A 46 1.46 -4.95 2.95
CA LEU A 46 1.47 -3.49 3.14
C LEU A 46 0.26 -3.05 3.98
N CYS A 47 -0.93 -3.57 3.67
CA CYS A 47 -2.17 -3.25 4.38
C CYS A 47 -2.22 -3.81 5.81
N LYS A 48 -1.64 -4.99 6.07
CA LYS A 48 -1.42 -5.49 7.44
C LYS A 48 -0.50 -4.59 8.27
N ASN A 49 0.42 -3.89 7.60
CA ASN A 49 1.39 -2.98 8.23
C ASN A 49 1.03 -1.50 8.01
N ILE A 50 -0.22 -1.19 7.64
CA ILE A 50 -0.61 0.14 7.18
C ILE A 50 -0.36 1.24 8.22
N ASN A 51 -0.48 0.94 9.52
CA ASN A 51 -0.21 1.88 10.60
C ASN A 51 1.28 2.31 10.62
N THR A 52 2.19 1.36 10.43
CA THR A 52 3.64 1.62 10.38
C THR A 52 4.01 2.39 9.11
N LEU A 53 3.39 2.02 7.98
CA LEU A 53 3.51 2.71 6.70
C LEU A 53 3.04 4.16 6.81
N GLN A 54 1.83 4.40 7.30
CA GLN A 54 1.26 5.74 7.47
C GLN A 54 2.11 6.58 8.42
N GLY A 55 2.53 6.04 9.57
CA GLY A 55 3.40 6.76 10.50
C GLY A 55 4.74 7.15 9.87
N SER A 56 5.31 6.28 9.03
CA SER A 56 6.59 6.52 8.35
C SER A 56 6.48 7.44 7.13
N ALA A 57 5.34 7.40 6.42
CA ALA A 57 5.14 8.14 5.18
C ALA A 57 4.45 9.50 5.39
N ALA A 58 3.65 9.69 6.45
CA ALA A 58 2.79 10.87 6.61
C ALA A 58 3.55 12.20 6.50
N GLY A 59 4.69 12.34 7.18
CA GLY A 59 5.50 13.56 7.09
C GLY A 59 6.03 13.83 5.68
N CYS A 60 6.50 12.78 5.00
CA CYS A 60 6.97 12.88 3.61
C CYS A 60 5.83 13.22 2.65
N ILE A 61 4.68 12.54 2.78
CA ILE A 61 3.50 12.75 1.93
C ILE A 61 2.98 14.18 2.09
N ILE A 62 2.88 14.70 3.32
CA ILE A 62 2.43 16.08 3.55
C ILE A 62 3.42 17.09 2.92
N ALA A 63 4.73 16.83 3.03
CA ALA A 63 5.75 17.69 2.43
C ALA A 63 5.74 17.66 0.90
N ALA A 64 5.52 16.50 0.28
CA ALA A 64 5.57 16.31 -1.16
C ALA A 64 4.24 16.62 -1.88
N CYS A 65 3.11 16.24 -1.29
CA CYS A 65 1.77 16.40 -1.87
C CYS A 65 1.04 17.65 -1.37
N GLY A 66 1.44 18.19 -0.22
CA GLY A 66 0.64 19.16 0.52
C GLY A 66 -0.50 18.51 1.31
N GLN A 67 -0.95 19.20 2.36
CA GLN A 67 -1.98 18.69 3.27
C GLN A 67 -3.31 18.41 2.56
N ASP A 68 -3.74 19.29 1.65
CA ASP A 68 -5.02 19.15 0.95
C ASP A 68 -5.08 17.89 0.08
N LYS A 69 -4.08 17.68 -0.79
CA LYS A 69 -3.99 16.44 -1.59
C LYS A 69 -3.80 15.20 -0.75
N THR A 70 -3.09 15.31 0.38
CA THR A 70 -2.93 14.19 1.30
C THR A 70 -4.28 13.70 1.80
N ILE A 71 -5.16 14.63 2.21
CA ILE A 71 -6.47 14.32 2.79
C ILE A 71 -7.47 13.89 1.72
N ASN A 72 -7.47 14.57 0.57
CA ASN A 72 -8.51 14.42 -0.45
C ASN A 72 -8.16 13.39 -1.54
N GLU A 73 -6.88 13.07 -1.74
CA GLU A 73 -6.42 12.18 -2.82
C GLU A 73 -5.66 10.97 -2.25
N VAL A 74 -4.59 11.20 -1.47
CA VAL A 74 -3.67 10.13 -1.04
C VAL A 74 -4.31 9.19 -0.02
N LEU A 75 -4.94 9.72 1.02
CA LEU A 75 -5.61 8.91 2.04
C LEU A 75 -6.76 8.05 1.46
N PRO A 76 -7.67 8.60 0.62
CA PRO A 76 -8.67 7.79 -0.06
C PRO A 76 -8.07 6.73 -0.99
N ALA A 77 -7.01 7.05 -1.73
CA ALA A 77 -6.33 6.08 -2.59
C ALA A 77 -5.72 4.93 -1.78
N ALA A 78 -5.03 5.22 -0.67
CA ALA A 78 -4.47 4.22 0.23
C ALA A 78 -5.57 3.37 0.91
N LYS A 79 -6.71 3.97 1.27
CA LYS A 79 -7.86 3.23 1.79
C LYS A 79 -8.41 2.27 0.75
N LYS A 80 -8.63 2.74 -0.48
CA LYS A 80 -9.13 1.93 -1.60
C LYS A 80 -8.18 0.77 -1.94
N LEU A 81 -6.87 1.01 -1.85
CA LEU A 81 -5.84 -0.02 -2.03
C LEU A 81 -6.01 -1.19 -1.03
N CYS A 82 -6.38 -0.88 0.21
CA CYS A 82 -6.56 -1.85 1.29
C CYS A 82 -7.99 -2.39 1.47
N GLU A 83 -8.98 -1.86 0.77
CA GLU A 83 -10.38 -2.32 0.89
C GLU A 83 -10.60 -3.76 0.39
N GLY A 84 -9.70 -4.28 -0.44
CA GLY A 84 -9.78 -5.64 -1.00
C GLY A 84 -8.84 -6.67 -0.35
N GLN A 85 -8.20 -6.33 0.78
CA GLN A 85 -7.14 -7.14 1.41
C GLN A 85 -7.57 -7.78 2.74
#